data_AF-A0A383C3W0-F1
#
_entry.id   AF-A0A383C3W0-F1
#
_cell.length_a   1.000
_cell.length_b   1.000
_cell.length_c   1.000
_cell.angle_alpha   90.00
_cell.angle_beta   90.00
_cell.angle_gamma   90.00
#
_symmetry.space_group_name_H-M   'P 1'
#
loop_
_entity.id
_entity.type
_entity.pdbx_description
1 polymer ?
#
loop_
_entity_poly.entity_id
_entity_poly.type
_entity_poly.pdbx_seq_one_letter_code
_entity_poly.pdbx_strand_id
1 'polypeptide(L)'
;MATLYKNRGIWYIATSVGSKRITRSLRTKDKRIARKLLPTVELELLSELSGVKQTAKDVPFDELVRLYLEADHNWSKRTKELNDYVFESYQSGKPLPTNPTSRAIFVRTINACWNWGLKQGLVKKANKLEGDTIGESRHRVF
;
A
#
# COMPACT_ATOMS: atom_id res chain seq x y z
N MET A 1 15.57 14.45 -19.73
CA MET A 1 16.28 15.17 -18.65
C MET A 1 15.28 16.03 -17.89
N ALA A 2 15.18 15.85 -16.58
CA ALA A 2 14.29 16.65 -15.75
C ALA A 2 14.84 18.05 -15.48
N THR A 3 13.95 19.02 -15.36
CA THR A 3 14.24 20.41 -15.02
C THR A 3 13.69 20.74 -13.65
N LEU A 4 14.55 21.26 -12.77
CA LEU A 4 14.18 21.72 -11.44
C LEU A 4 13.96 23.24 -11.46
N TYR A 5 12.79 23.70 -11.03
CA TYR A 5 12.48 25.13 -10.99
C TYR A 5 11.66 25.49 -9.75
N LYS A 6 11.60 26.78 -9.43
CA LYS A 6 10.90 27.29 -8.23
C LYS A 6 9.71 28.13 -8.65
N ASN A 7 8.54 27.85 -8.07
CA ASN A 7 7.32 28.63 -8.29
C ASN A 7 6.64 28.91 -6.95
N ARG A 8 6.29 30.18 -6.68
CA ARG A 8 5.66 30.63 -5.42
C ARG A 8 6.37 30.11 -4.16
N GLY A 9 7.70 30.08 -4.18
CA GLY A 9 8.50 29.63 -3.04
C GLY A 9 8.72 28.11 -2.94
N ILE A 10 8.03 27.30 -3.73
CA ILE A 10 8.08 25.83 -3.69
C ILE A 10 8.87 25.30 -4.89
N TRP A 11 9.67 24.25 -4.69
CA TRP A 11 10.40 23.58 -5.75
C TRP A 11 9.52 22.58 -6.51
N TYR A 12 9.68 22.57 -7.83
CA TYR A 12 9.00 21.70 -8.79
C TYR A 12 10.02 21.02 -9.69
N ILE A 13 9.68 19.81 -10.12
CA ILE A 13 10.40 19.05 -11.14
C ILE A 13 9.48 18.90 -12.35
N ALA A 14 10.03 19.14 -13.54
CA ALA A 14 9.35 18.89 -14.81
C ALA A 14 10.17 17.95 -15.68
N THR A 15 9.55 16.86 -16.13
CA THR A 15 10.16 15.85 -17.00
C THR A 15 9.35 15.74 -18.28
N SER A 16 10.03 15.50 -19.40
CA SER A 16 9.40 15.29 -20.71
C SER A 16 10.00 14.07 -21.41
N VAL A 17 9.14 13.29 -22.05
CA VAL A 17 9.50 12.15 -22.91
C VAL A 17 8.56 12.21 -24.12
N GLY A 18 9.14 12.38 -25.32
CA GLY A 18 8.37 12.62 -26.54
C GLY A 18 7.53 13.90 -26.45
N SER A 19 6.25 13.81 -26.82
CA SER A 19 5.28 14.93 -26.76
C SER A 19 4.61 15.11 -25.38
N LYS A 20 4.94 14.26 -24.39
CA LYS A 20 4.30 14.29 -23.06
C LYS A 20 5.23 14.92 -22.04
N ARG A 21 4.69 15.84 -21.23
CA ARG A 21 5.38 16.53 -20.14
C ARG A 21 4.58 16.40 -18.86
N ILE A 22 5.24 16.02 -17.77
CA ILE A 22 4.66 15.98 -16.42
C ILE A 22 5.46 16.90 -15.50
N THR A 23 4.74 17.60 -14.63
CA THR A 23 5.28 18.49 -13.61
C THR A 23 4.79 18.06 -12.24
N ARG A 24 5.69 17.96 -11.25
CA ARG A 24 5.36 17.57 -9.88
C ARG A 24 6.00 18.52 -8.86
N SER A 25 5.25 18.86 -7.82
CA SER A 25 5.75 19.65 -6.69
C SER A 25 6.58 18.77 -5.76
N LEU A 26 7.76 19.24 -5.36
CA LEU A 26 8.60 18.59 -4.33
C LEU A 26 8.18 18.99 -2.91
N ARG A 27 7.15 19.85 -2.77
CA ARG A 27 6.59 20.31 -1.48
C ARG A 27 7.62 20.86 -0.49
N THR A 28 8.77 21.30 -0.98
CA THR A 28 9.83 21.90 -0.17
C THR A 28 10.18 23.28 -0.68
N LYS A 29 10.57 24.17 0.24
CA LYS A 29 11.16 25.48 -0.07
C LYS A 29 12.70 25.42 -0.12
N ASP A 30 13.30 24.38 0.47
CA ASP A 30 14.75 24.19 0.56
C ASP A 30 15.31 23.51 -0.70
N LYS A 31 16.30 24.17 -1.33
CA LYS A 31 16.99 23.69 -2.53
C LYS A 31 17.82 22.43 -2.27
N ARG A 32 18.37 22.26 -1.06
CA ARG A 32 19.18 21.08 -0.70
C ARG A 32 18.29 19.84 -0.64
N ILE A 33 17.14 19.95 0.02
CA ILE A 33 16.12 18.88 0.05
C ILE A 33 15.60 18.60 -1.37
N ALA A 34 15.30 19.64 -2.15
CA ALA A 34 14.84 19.48 -3.53
C ALA A 34 15.83 18.69 -4.40
N ARG A 35 17.14 18.96 -4.27
CA ARG A 35 18.18 18.20 -5.00
C ARG A 35 18.27 16.75 -4.54
N LYS A 36 18.09 16.47 -3.25
CA LYS A 36 18.06 15.09 -2.74
C LYS A 36 16.87 14.30 -3.27
N LEU A 37 15.71 14.94 -3.39
CA LEU A 37 14.49 14.32 -3.92
C LEU A 37 14.50 14.15 -5.44
N LEU A 38 15.34 14.91 -6.16
CA LEU A 38 15.34 14.97 -7.62
C LEU A 38 15.48 13.59 -8.29
N PRO A 39 16.48 12.73 -7.97
CA PRO A 39 16.68 11.48 -8.69
C PRO A 39 15.51 10.51 -8.51
N THR A 40 14.98 10.42 -7.29
CA THR A 40 13.83 9.55 -6.98
C THR A 40 12.59 9.97 -7.74
N VAL A 41 12.26 11.27 -7.70
CA VAL A 41 11.05 11.79 -8.36
C VAL A 41 11.22 11.80 -9.89
N GLU A 42 12.41 12.04 -10.42
CA GLU A 42 12.68 11.92 -11.85
C GLU A 42 12.41 10.51 -12.36
N LEU A 43 12.88 9.48 -11.65
CA LEU A 43 12.65 8.08 -12.01
C LEU A 43 11.15 7.71 -11.99
N GLU A 44 10.40 8.17 -10.99
CA GLU A 44 8.95 8.00 -10.93
C GLU A 44 8.25 8.64 -12.14
N LEU A 45 8.61 9.89 -12.46
CA LEU A 45 8.01 10.61 -13.58
C LEU A 45 8.35 10.00 -14.94
N LEU A 46 9.58 9.50 -15.10
CA LEU A 46 9.99 8.78 -16.32
C LEU A 46 9.23 7.46 -16.48
N SER A 47 9.00 6.73 -15.40
CA SER A 47 8.21 5.49 -15.42
C SER A 47 6.76 5.77 -15.83
N GLU A 48 6.17 6.84 -15.29
CA GLU A 48 4.83 7.31 -15.63
C GLU A 48 4.73 7.74 -17.11
N LEU A 49 5.71 8.50 -17.60
CA LEU A 49 5.76 8.98 -18.98
C LEU A 49 5.99 7.87 -20.01
N SER A 50 6.81 6.87 -19.67
CA SER A 50 7.15 5.75 -20.56
C SER A 50 6.00 4.76 -20.72
N GLY A 51 4.90 4.91 -19.97
CA GLY A 51 3.78 3.94 -19.99
C GLY A 51 4.13 2.59 -19.36
N VAL A 52 5.37 2.40 -18.91
CA VAL A 52 5.82 1.30 -18.05
C VAL A 52 5.29 1.60 -16.64
N LYS A 53 3.97 1.60 -16.48
CA LYS A 53 3.39 1.30 -15.17
C LYS A 53 3.98 -0.04 -14.79
N GLN A 54 4.72 -0.11 -13.69
CA GLN A 54 5.18 -1.38 -13.12
C GLN A 54 4.01 -2.35 -13.23
N THR A 55 4.11 -3.32 -14.13
CA THR A 55 3.04 -4.26 -14.38
C THR A 55 2.84 -4.96 -13.05
N ALA A 56 1.68 -4.73 -12.42
CA ALA A 56 1.47 -5.30 -11.12
C ALA A 56 1.68 -6.80 -11.23
N LYS A 57 2.56 -7.34 -10.38
CA LYS A 57 3.07 -8.70 -10.50
C LYS A 57 2.02 -9.78 -10.24
N ASP A 58 0.72 -9.47 -10.36
CA ASP A 58 -0.45 -10.33 -10.11
C ASP A 58 -0.16 -11.56 -9.23
N VAL A 59 0.46 -11.29 -8.07
CA VAL A 59 1.02 -12.35 -7.25
C VAL A 59 -0.13 -13.13 -6.64
N PRO A 60 0.00 -14.47 -6.51
CA PRO A 60 -0.99 -15.25 -5.81
C PRO A 60 -1.13 -14.76 -4.36
N PHE A 61 -2.32 -14.92 -3.78
CA PHE A 61 -2.61 -14.39 -2.44
C PHE A 61 -1.64 -14.91 -1.38
N ASP A 62 -1.17 -16.16 -1.49
CA ASP A 62 -0.22 -16.73 -0.54
C ASP A 62 1.14 -16.02 -0.56
N GLU A 63 1.61 -15.67 -1.75
CA GLU A 63 2.82 -14.89 -1.89
C GLU A 63 2.62 -13.45 -1.40
N LEU A 64 1.43 -12.86 -1.66
CA LEU A 64 1.08 -11.55 -1.15
C LEU A 64 1.11 -11.52 0.40
N VAL A 65 0.55 -12.53 1.05
CA VAL A 65 0.57 -12.67 2.52
C VAL A 65 1.99 -12.75 3.04
N ARG A 66 2.86 -13.56 2.41
CA ARG A 66 4.27 -13.65 2.81
C ARG A 66 4.95 -12.29 2.75
N LEU A 67 4.83 -11.58 1.62
CA LEU A 67 5.38 -10.24 1.44
C LEU A 67 4.79 -9.23 2.43
N TYR A 68 3.48 -9.36 2.74
CA TYR A 68 2.81 -8.52 3.71
C TYR A 68 3.34 -8.75 5.13
N LEU A 69 3.59 -9.99 5.54
CA LEU A 69 4.11 -10.30 6.88
C LEU A 69 5.59 -9.96 7.06
N GLU A 70 6.38 -9.98 5.98
CA GLU A 70 7.79 -9.56 5.97
C GLU A 70 7.96 -8.04 6.00
N ALA A 71 6.97 -7.27 5.54
CA ALA A 71 7.03 -5.82 5.51
C ALA A 71 6.93 -5.18 6.92
N ASP A 72 7.61 -4.04 7.11
CA ASP A 72 7.54 -3.28 8.35
C ASP A 72 6.25 -2.46 8.43
N HIS A 73 5.31 -2.93 9.25
CA HIS A 73 4.05 -2.25 9.56
C HIS A 73 4.05 -1.58 10.94
N ASN A 74 5.17 -1.60 11.66
CA ASN A 74 5.27 -1.11 13.04
C ASN A 74 4.22 -1.74 13.98
N TRP A 75 3.96 -3.05 13.83
CA TRP A 75 3.04 -3.80 14.68
C TRP A 75 3.69 -4.23 16.00
N SER A 76 2.89 -4.26 17.06
CA SER A 76 3.28 -4.97 18.28
C SER A 76 3.34 -6.48 18.02
N LYS A 77 4.14 -7.21 18.82
CA LYS A 77 4.26 -8.67 18.74
C LYS A 77 2.90 -9.37 18.73
N ARG A 78 2.00 -8.97 19.63
CA ARG A 78 0.63 -9.52 19.74
C ARG A 78 -0.22 -9.29 18.49
N THR A 79 -0.05 -8.13 17.83
CA THR A 79 -0.78 -7.82 16.59
C THR A 79 -0.26 -8.67 15.44
N LYS A 80 1.06 -8.90 15.39
CA LYS A 80 1.66 -9.81 14.41
C LYS A 80 1.16 -11.24 14.58
N GLU A 81 1.20 -11.78 15.81
CA GLU A 81 0.69 -13.12 16.12
C GLU A 81 -0.80 -13.30 15.73
N LEU A 82 -1.63 -12.29 15.98
CA LEU A 82 -3.03 -12.31 15.56
C LEU A 82 -3.18 -12.34 14.04
N ASN A 83 -2.42 -11.51 13.32
CA ASN A 83 -2.47 -11.48 11.86
C ASN A 83 -1.96 -12.79 11.25
N ASP A 84 -0.86 -13.34 11.78
CA ASP A 84 -0.32 -14.66 11.37
C ASP A 84 -1.41 -15.73 11.50
N TYR A 85 -2.07 -15.82 12.66
CA TYR A 85 -3.17 -16.76 12.89
C TYR A 85 -4.35 -16.56 11.90
N VAL A 86 -4.73 -15.32 11.62
CA VAL A 86 -5.81 -15.02 10.66
C VAL A 86 -5.44 -15.54 9.27
N PHE A 87 -4.22 -15.28 8.81
CA PHE A 87 -3.78 -15.70 7.49
C PHE A 87 -3.63 -17.22 7.39
N GLU A 88 -2.99 -17.87 8.36
CA GLU A 88 -2.87 -19.34 8.39
C GLU A 88 -4.24 -20.02 8.35
N SER A 89 -5.18 -19.53 9.17
CA SER A 89 -6.54 -20.06 9.20
C SER A 89 -7.23 -19.92 7.84
N TYR A 90 -7.16 -18.73 7.23
CA TYR A 90 -7.78 -18.47 5.93
C TYR A 90 -7.13 -19.27 4.79
N GLN A 91 -5.80 -19.35 4.76
CA GLN A 91 -5.05 -20.13 3.75
C GLN A 91 -5.29 -21.63 3.88
N SER A 92 -5.54 -22.13 5.09
CA SER A 92 -5.92 -23.54 5.30
C SER A 92 -7.34 -23.90 4.83
N GLY A 93 -8.08 -22.94 4.28
CA GLY A 93 -9.44 -23.16 3.77
C GLY A 93 -10.51 -23.29 4.86
N LYS A 94 -10.20 -22.89 6.10
CA LYS A 94 -11.19 -22.89 7.19
C LYS A 94 -12.28 -21.84 6.95
N PRO A 95 -13.54 -22.12 7.33
CA PRO A 95 -14.59 -21.12 7.26
C PRO A 95 -14.29 -19.95 8.21
N LEU A 96 -14.82 -18.77 7.87
CA LEU A 96 -14.72 -17.60 8.75
C LEU A 96 -15.38 -17.88 10.10
N PRO A 97 -14.86 -17.31 11.21
CA PRO A 97 -15.44 -17.49 12.53
C PRO A 97 -16.94 -17.18 12.59
N THR A 98 -17.70 -17.92 13.39
CA THR A 98 -19.13 -17.64 13.62
C THR A 98 -19.34 -16.38 14.46
N ASN A 99 -18.44 -16.12 15.41
CA ASN A 99 -18.51 -14.91 16.25
C ASN A 99 -18.35 -13.65 15.36
N PRO A 100 -19.30 -12.69 15.41
CA PRO A 100 -19.28 -11.51 14.55
C PRO A 100 -18.01 -10.66 14.69
N THR A 101 -17.52 -10.48 15.92
CA THR A 101 -16.31 -9.68 16.18
C THR A 101 -15.07 -10.37 15.64
N SER A 102 -14.92 -11.68 15.86
CA SER A 102 -13.81 -12.45 15.28
C SER A 102 -13.86 -12.45 13.76
N ARG A 103 -15.07 -12.59 13.17
CA ARG A 103 -15.28 -12.51 11.72
C ARG A 103 -14.86 -11.15 11.17
N ALA A 104 -15.26 -10.07 11.82
CA ALA A 104 -14.90 -8.71 11.42
C ALA A 104 -13.39 -8.49 11.43
N ILE A 105 -12.67 -9.03 12.42
CA ILE A 105 -11.20 -9.00 12.47
C ILE A 105 -10.60 -9.73 11.26
N PHE A 106 -11.07 -10.94 10.97
CA PHE A 106 -10.59 -11.73 9.82
C PHE A 106 -10.77 -10.97 8.51
N VAL A 107 -11.99 -10.49 8.23
CA VAL A 107 -12.33 -9.74 7.02
C VAL A 107 -11.45 -8.48 6.90
N ARG A 108 -11.29 -7.73 7.99
CA ARG A 108 -10.46 -6.51 8.01
C ARG A 108 -9.01 -6.81 7.69
N THR A 109 -8.41 -7.82 8.32
CA THR A 109 -6.99 -8.18 8.12
C THR A 109 -6.73 -8.66 6.69
N ILE A 110 -7.60 -9.52 6.15
CA ILE A 110 -7.48 -10.01 4.76
C ILE A 110 -7.63 -8.85 3.76
N ASN A 111 -8.62 -7.98 3.97
CA ASN A 111 -8.82 -6.82 3.11
C ASN A 111 -7.68 -5.80 3.22
N ALA A 112 -7.05 -5.66 4.40
CA ALA A 112 -5.87 -4.82 4.57
C ALA A 112 -4.68 -5.32 3.76
N CYS A 113 -4.44 -6.64 3.74
CA CYS A 113 -3.40 -7.27 2.91
C CYS A 113 -3.64 -6.98 1.41
N TRP A 114 -4.86 -7.20 0.92
CA TRP A 114 -5.22 -6.87 -0.46
C TRP A 114 -5.02 -5.39 -0.81
N ASN A 115 -5.45 -4.48 0.06
CA ASN A 115 -5.26 -3.05 -0.15
C ASN A 115 -3.78 -2.66 -0.15
N TRP A 116 -2.97 -3.29 0.71
CA TRP A 116 -1.52 -3.10 0.71
C TRP A 116 -0.91 -3.59 -0.61
N GLY A 117 -1.28 -4.78 -1.06
CA GLY A 117 -0.83 -5.32 -2.36
C GLY A 117 -1.15 -4.41 -3.53
N LEU A 118 -2.35 -3.81 -3.57
CA LEU A 118 -2.73 -2.83 -4.59
C LEU A 118 -1.84 -1.58 -4.53
N LYS A 119 -1.57 -1.06 -3.33
CA LYS A 119 -0.71 0.12 -3.14
C LYS A 119 0.73 -0.13 -3.55
N GLN A 120 1.25 -1.34 -3.31
CA GLN A 120 2.60 -1.75 -3.71
C GLN A 120 2.69 -2.17 -5.19
N GLY A 121 1.58 -2.22 -5.92
CA GLY A 121 1.56 -2.73 -7.29
C GLY A 121 1.93 -4.22 -7.37
N LEU A 122 1.62 -5.01 -6.34
CA LEU A 122 1.89 -6.46 -6.34
C LEU A 122 0.75 -7.25 -6.99
N VAL A 123 -0.47 -6.71 -6.95
CA VAL A 123 -1.68 -7.34 -7.50
C VAL A 123 -2.45 -6.36 -8.38
N LYS A 124 -3.14 -6.86 -9.40
CA LYS A 124 -3.94 -6.02 -10.30
C LYS A 124 -5.33 -5.71 -9.73
N LYS A 125 -5.91 -6.68 -9.02
CA LYS A 125 -7.24 -6.61 -8.42
C LYS A 125 -7.20 -7.15 -7.00
N ALA A 126 -7.95 -6.52 -6.11
CA ALA A 126 -8.19 -7.03 -4.77
C ALA A 126 -9.45 -7.90 -4.75
N ASN A 127 -9.32 -9.13 -4.28
CA ASN A 127 -10.45 -10.03 -4.03
C ASN A 127 -10.89 -9.90 -2.57
N LYS A 128 -11.50 -8.75 -2.27
CA LYS A 128 -11.94 -8.42 -0.91
C LYS A 128 -13.09 -9.32 -0.46
N LEU A 129 -13.08 -9.67 0.81
CA LEU A 129 -14.20 -10.31 1.47
C LEU A 129 -15.25 -9.25 1.80
N GLU A 130 -16.52 -9.57 1.51
CA GLU A 130 -17.68 -8.80 1.94
C GLU A 130 -18.02 -9.12 3.40
N GLY A 131 -18.63 -8.16 4.10
CA GLY A 131 -19.06 -8.31 5.49
C GLY A 131 -18.74 -7.09 6.34
N ASP A 132 -19.35 -7.06 7.53
CA ASP A 132 -19.08 -6.00 8.48
C ASP A 132 -17.64 -6.11 9.02
N THR A 133 -16.99 -4.96 9.14
CA THR A 133 -15.65 -4.83 9.72
C THR A 133 -15.71 -4.25 11.12
N ILE A 134 -16.89 -3.90 11.62
CA ILE A 134 -17.12 -3.36 12.96
C ILE A 134 -17.32 -4.53 13.93
N GLY A 135 -16.62 -4.49 15.07
CA GLY A 135 -16.82 -5.45 16.15
C GLY A 135 -18.03 -5.06 17.01
N GLU A 136 -18.73 -6.05 17.55
CA GLU A 136 -19.87 -5.80 18.43
C GLU A 136 -19.40 -5.27 19.79
N SER A 137 -20.22 -4.42 20.39
CA SER A 137 -19.96 -3.88 21.74
C SER A 137 -19.95 -5.02 22.76
N ARG A 138 -18.92 -5.07 23.62
CA ARG A 138 -18.82 -6.06 24.68
C ARG A 138 -19.45 -5.51 25.95
N HIS A 139 -20.47 -6.19 26.48
CA HIS A 139 -20.95 -5.93 27.84
C HIS A 139 -19.88 -6.36 28.84
N ARG A 140 -19.43 -5.45 29.69
CA ARG A 140 -18.56 -5.77 30.83
C ARG A 140 -19.44 -6.39 31.92
N VAL A 141 -19.11 -7.60 32.35
CA VAL A 141 -19.69 -8.19 33.56
C VAL A 141 -18.83 -7.71 34.73
N PHE A 142 -19.45 -7.06 35.70
CA PHE A 142 -18.81 -6.55 36.92
C PHE A 142 -18.97 -7.56 38.06
#